data_AF-A0A318NE92-F1
#
_entry.id   AF-A0A318NE92-F1
#
_cell.length_a   1.000
_cell.length_b   1.000
_cell.length_c   1.000
_cell.angle_alpha   90.00
_cell.angle_beta   90.00
_cell.angle_gamma   90.00
#
_symmetry.space_group_name_H-M   'P 1'
#
loop_
_entity.id
_entity.type
_entity.pdbx_description
1 polymer ?
#
loop_
_entity_poly.entity_id
_entity_poly.type
_entity_poly.pdbx_seq_one_letter_code
_entity_poly.pdbx_strand_id
1 'polypeptide(L)' 'MVGAAEKRQPIHREQADRLTLIDRWRHFVLDQPVLVHPGETIWVEDDHLLVQRNTGLVDAYPGFVNR' A
#
# COMPACT_ATOMS: atom_id res chain seq x y z
N MET A 1 -29.00 16.62 -5.66
CA MET A 1 -28.55 15.36 -5.04
C MET A 1 -27.06 15.49 -4.82
N VAL A 2 -26.64 15.72 -3.57
CA VAL A 2 -25.24 15.97 -3.22
C VAL A 2 -24.61 14.59 -3.02
N GLY A 3 -23.85 14.11 -4.00
CA GLY A 3 -23.12 12.85 -3.89
C GLY A 3 -22.15 12.94 -2.73
N ALA A 4 -22.31 12.06 -1.75
CA ALA A 4 -21.44 11.97 -0.60
C ALA A 4 -19.98 11.85 -1.07
N ALA A 5 -19.18 12.89 -0.83
CA ALA A 5 -17.74 12.75 -0.84
C ALA A 5 -17.42 11.82 0.32
N GLU A 6 -17.34 10.52 0.06
CA GLU A 6 -16.69 9.57 0.95
C GLU A 6 -15.36 10.20 1.33
N LYS A 7 -15.19 10.44 2.64
CA LYS A 7 -13.96 10.96 3.21
C LYS A 7 -12.88 9.92 2.92
N ARG A 8 -12.24 9.98 1.75
CA ARG A 8 -11.05 9.21 1.42
C ARG A 8 -10.07 9.51 2.53
N GLN A 9 -9.82 8.51 3.38
CA GLN A 9 -8.84 8.63 4.45
C GLN A 9 -7.54 9.13 3.83
N PRO A 10 -6.75 9.96 4.53
CA PRO A 10 -5.48 10.41 4.00
C PRO A 10 -4.63 9.19 3.63
N ILE A 11 -4.40 9.00 2.33
CA ILE A 11 -3.58 7.91 1.82
C ILE A 11 -2.16 8.19 2.30
N HIS A 12 -1.74 7.46 3.33
CA HIS A 12 -0.37 7.53 3.81
C HIS A 12 0.55 6.80 2.81
N ARG A 13 1.17 7.60 1.94
CA ARG A 13 2.19 7.15 0.99
C ARG A 13 3.56 7.26 1.64
N GLU A 14 4.33 6.18 1.59
CA GLU A 14 5.70 6.12 2.11
C GLU A 14 6.63 5.60 1.01
N GLN A 15 7.78 6.25 0.84
CA GLN A 15 8.79 5.78 -0.10
C GLN A 15 9.80 4.88 0.63
N ALA A 16 10.08 3.71 0.09
CA ALA A 16 11.08 2.81 0.64
C ALA A 16 12.49 3.42 0.49
N ASP A 17 13.20 3.55 1.61
CA ASP A 17 14.58 4.05 1.67
C ASP A 17 15.62 2.94 1.40
N ARG A 18 15.22 1.68 1.58
CA ARG A 18 16.05 0.48 1.47
C ARG A 18 15.26 -0.68 0.88
N LEU A 19 15.95 -1.77 0.54
CA LEU A 19 15.29 -3.03 0.18
C LEU A 19 14.58 -3.60 1.41
N THR A 20 13.26 -3.73 1.32
CA THR A 20 12.41 -4.13 2.44
C THR A 20 11.48 -5.26 2.00
N LEU A 21 11.45 -6.35 2.77
CA LEU A 21 10.43 -7.38 2.64
C LEU A 21 9.25 -6.99 3.54
N ILE A 22 8.09 -6.78 2.94
CA ILE A 22 6.86 -6.36 3.63
C ILE A 22 5.93 -7.57 3.73
N ASP A 23 5.76 -8.09 4.93
CA ASP A 23 4.70 -9.03 5.31
C ASP A 23 3.54 -8.33 6.04
N ARG A 24 3.85 -7.22 6.73
CA ARG A 24 2.90 -6.35 7.42
C ARG A 24 3.26 -4.89 7.15
N TRP A 25 2.23 -4.10 6.87
CA TRP A 25 2.32 -2.66 6.73
C TRP A 25 1.31 -1.97 7.66
N ARG A 26 1.80 -1.37 8.75
CA ARG A 26 0.95 -0.81 9.82
C ARG A 26 -0.04 -1.87 10.35
N HIS A 27 -1.34 -1.68 10.14
CA HIS A 27 -2.41 -2.61 10.51
C HIS A 27 -2.79 -3.60 9.38
N PHE A 28 -2.17 -3.48 8.20
CA PHE A 28 -2.44 -4.34 7.05
C PHE A 28 -1.45 -5.51 7.05
N VAL A 29 -1.96 -6.73 6.89
CA VAL A 29 -1.17 -7.97 6.78
C VAL A 29 -1.37 -8.50 5.38
N LEU A 30 -0.28 -8.76 4.66
CA LEU A 30 -0.35 -9.29 3.30
C LEU A 30 -0.56 -10.80 3.33
N ASP A 31 -1.29 -11.31 2.34
CA ASP A 31 -1.42 -12.76 2.14
C ASP A 31 -0.08 -13.40 1.74
N GLN A 32 0.76 -12.65 1.04
CA GLN A 32 2.11 -13.05 0.66
C GLN A 32 3.09 -11.89 0.88
N PRO A 33 4.28 -12.13 1.46
CA PRO A 33 5.28 -11.10 1.61
C PRO A 33 5.72 -10.51 0.26
N VAL A 34 5.86 -9.20 0.19
CA VAL A 34 6.25 -8.47 -1.02
C VAL A 34 7.60 -7.81 -0.82
N LEU A 35 8.50 -7.99 -1.78
CA LEU A 35 9.77 -7.29 -1.82
C LEU A 35 9.58 -5.90 -2.45
N VAL A 36 10.07 -4.87 -1.74
CA VAL A 36 10.02 -3.48 -2.17
C VAL A 36 11.44 -2.92 -2.21
N HIS A 37 11.81 -2.34 -3.36
CA HIS A 37 13.12 -1.77 -3.62
C HIS A 37 13.21 -0.30 -3.17
N PRO A 38 14.42 0.22 -2.91
CA PRO A 38 14.62 1.64 -2.67
C PRO A 38 14.03 2.48 -3.81
N GLY A 39 13.32 3.56 -3.45
CA GLY A 39 12.66 4.48 -4.38
C GLY A 39 11.21 4.12 -4.71
N GLU A 40 10.78 2.89 -4.45
CA GLU A 40 9.39 2.46 -4.65
C GLU A 40 8.47 3.08 -3.59
N THR A 41 7.23 3.39 -3.97
CA THR A 41 6.27 4.03 -3.07
C THR A 41 5.18 3.05 -2.65
N ILE A 42 4.92 2.96 -1.35
CA ILE A 42 3.98 2.03 -0.73
C ILE A 42 2.82 2.82 -0.13
N TRP A 43 1.59 2.36 -0.34
CA TRP A 43 0.43 2.86 0.38
C TRP A 43 -0.66 1.79 0.47
N VAL A 44 -1.66 2.01 1.32
CA VAL A 44 -2.85 1.16 1.38
C VAL A 44 -4.01 1.93 0.80
N GLU A 45 -4.77 1.27 -0.06
CA GLU A 45 -6.04 1.75 -0.61
C GLU A 45 -7.03 0.59 -0.59
N ASP A 46 -8.22 0.84 -0.02
CA ASP A 46 -9.22 -0.19 0.25
C ASP A 46 -8.60 -1.40 1.00
N ASP A 47 -8.77 -2.61 0.48
CA ASP A 47 -8.24 -3.86 1.04
C ASP A 47 -6.93 -4.32 0.36
N HIS A 48 -6.16 -3.39 -0.22
CA HIS A 48 -4.91 -3.70 -0.92
C HIS A 48 -3.73 -2.86 -0.44
N LEU A 49 -2.56 -3.48 -0.36
CA LEU A 49 -1.28 -2.77 -0.37
C LEU A 49 -0.91 -2.48 -1.83
N LEU A 50 -0.74 -1.21 -2.14
CA LEU A 50 -0.29 -0.74 -3.44
C LEU A 50 1.19 -0.40 -3.38
N VAL A 51 1.94 -0.85 -4.39
CA VAL A 51 3.37 -0.55 -4.56
C VAL A 51 3.57 0.06 -5.94
N GLN A 52 3.93 1.34 -5.98
CA GLN A 52 4.45 1.96 -7.19
C GLN A 52 5.91 1.59 -7.37
N ARG A 53 6.16 0.79 -8.41
CA ARG A 53 7.48 0.36 -8.85
C ARG A 53 8.26 1.54 -9.43
N ASN A 54 9.57 1.41 -9.45
CA ASN A 54 10.47 2.38 -10.08
C ASN A 54 10.21 2.54 -11.59
N THR A 55 9.54 1.57 -12.22
CA THR A 55 9.07 1.64 -13.61
C THR A 55 7.85 2.54 -13.80
N GLY A 56 7.24 3.00 -12.71
CA GLY A 56 5.97 3.76 -12.70
C GLY A 56 4.72 2.87 -12.65
N LEU A 57 4.85 1.56 -12.81
CA LEU A 57 3.75 0.60 -12.65
C LEU A 57 3.31 0.53 -11.20
N VAL A 58 2.01 0.30 -10.98
CA VAL A 58 1.43 0.09 -9.65
C VAL A 58 0.96 -1.35 -9.56
N ASP A 59 1.56 -2.10 -8.63
CA ASP A 59 1.13 -3.44 -8.29
C ASP A 59 0.19 -3.39 -7.08
N ALA A 60 -0.84 -4.23 -7.10
CA ALA A 60 -1.80 -4.37 -6.01
C ALA A 60 -1.66 -5.74 -5.35
N TYR A 61 -1.50 -5.73 -4.02
CA TYR A 61 -1.30 -6.91 -3.23
C TYR A 61 -2.44 -7.08 -2.23
N PRO A 62 -3.16 -8.22 -2.27
CA PRO A 62 -4.25 -8.50 -1.35
C PRO A 62 -3.73 -8.81 0.05
N GLY A 63 -4.61 -8.61 1.02
CA GLY A 63 -4.35 -8.89 2.42
C GLY A 63 -5.56 -8.51 3.27
N PHE A 64 -5.34 -8.34 4.57
CA PHE A 64 -6.40 -8.01 5.51
C PHE A 64 -5.94 -7.01 6.56
N VAL A 65 -6.87 -6.19 7.05
CA VAL A 65 -6.62 -5.30 8.18
C VAL A 65 -6.79 -6.08 9.48
N ASN A 66 -5.70 -6.24 10.22
CA ASN A 66 -5.71 -6.79 11.57
C ASN A 66 -6.20 -5.70 12.53
N ARG A 67 -7.51 -5.73 12.87
CA ARG A 67 -8.18 -4.82 13.81
C ARG A 67 -8.00 -5.23 15.26
#